data_AF-A0A9D5ZBM7-F1
#
_entry.id   AF-A0A9D5ZBM7-F1
#
_cell.length_a   1.000
_cell.length_b   1.000
_cell.length_c   1.000
_cell.angle_alpha   90.00
_cell.angle_beta   90.00
_cell.angle_gamma   90.00
#
_symmetry.space_group_name_H-M   'P 1'
#
loop_
_entity.id
_entity.type
_entity.pdbx_description
1 polymer ?
#
loop_
_entity_poly.entity_id
_entity_poly.type
_entity_poly.pdbx_seq_one_letter_code
_entity_poly.pdbx_strand_id
1 'polypeptide(L)'
;MASAIVFNPLAYTKGMKAAGFTNEQAEALAQSRAELIEERLATKPGIVDLRRDMQQDLKELEYRIITRPGGLMVVGFWIMGVLVKILWKEGDVIFI
;
A
#
# COMPACT_ATOMS: atom_id res chain seq x y z
N MET A 1 -12.16 4.38 -8.80
CA MET A 1 -13.29 4.89 -8.01
C MET A 1 -13.95 3.69 -7.31
N ALA A 2 -13.76 3.51 -6.01
CA ALA A 2 -14.45 2.44 -5.28
C ALA A 2 -15.92 2.83 -5.13
N SER A 3 -16.83 2.10 -5.77
CA SER A 3 -18.27 2.30 -5.58
C SER A 3 -18.62 1.86 -4.15
N ALA A 4 -19.05 2.81 -3.31
CA ALA A 4 -19.58 2.48 -2.00
C ALA A 4 -20.88 1.70 -2.21
N ILE A 5 -20.88 0.42 -1.84
CA ILE A 5 -22.09 -0.40 -1.85
C ILE A 5 -22.96 0.12 -0.69
N VAL A 6 -23.89 1.03 -0.97
CA VAL A 6 -24.85 1.54 0.02
C VAL A 6 -26.07 0.61 0.02
N PHE A 7 -26.29 -0.08 1.12
CA PHE A 7 -27.49 -0.88 1.31
C PHE A 7 -28.69 0.05 1.57
N ASN A 8 -29.80 -0.14 0.84
CA ASN A 8 -31.04 0.62 1.02
C ASN A 8 -32.15 -0.29 1.58
N PRO A 9 -32.43 -0.23 2.89
CA PRO A 9 -33.44 -1.07 3.53
C PRO A 9 -34.86 -0.87 2.97
N LEU A 10 -35.21 0.34 2.53
CA LEU A 10 -36.55 0.65 1.99
C LEU A 10 -36.76 0.02 0.61
N ALA A 11 -35.74 0.00 -0.24
CA ALA A 11 -35.81 -0.70 -1.52
C ALA A 11 -35.88 -2.22 -1.34
N TYR A 12 -35.10 -2.75 -0.39
CA TYR A 12 -35.07 -4.17 -0.06
C TYR A 12 -36.41 -4.68 0.49
N THR A 13 -36.99 -3.98 1.46
CA THR A 13 -38.30 -4.31 2.04
C THR A 13 -39.42 -4.25 1.00
N LYS A 14 -39.43 -3.25 0.10
CA LYS A 14 -40.39 -3.17 -1.00
C LYS A 14 -40.30 -4.35 -1.95
N GLY A 15 -39.09 -4.79 -2.29
CA GLY A 15 -38.87 -5.97 -3.11
C GLY A 15 -39.38 -7.25 -2.45
N MET A 16 -39.16 -7.41 -1.15
CA MET A 16 -39.65 -8.56 -0.39
C MET A 16 -41.18 -8.60 -0.30
N LYS A 17 -41.83 -7.45 -0.06
CA LYS A 17 -43.29 -7.34 -0.05
C LYS A 17 -43.88 -7.68 -1.42
N ALA A 18 -43.26 -7.21 -2.50
CA ALA A 18 -43.66 -7.57 -3.87
C ALA A 18 -43.50 -9.07 -4.17
N ALA A 19 -42.58 -9.75 -3.48
CA ALA A 19 -42.39 -11.20 -3.57
C ALA A 19 -43.30 -12.02 -2.62
N GLY A 20 -44.24 -11.37 -1.91
CA GLY A 20 -45.21 -12.04 -1.05
C GLY A 20 -44.80 -12.20 0.41
N PHE A 21 -43.68 -11.61 0.85
CA PHE A 21 -43.31 -11.58 2.27
C PHE A 21 -44.16 -10.58 3.05
N THR A 22 -44.46 -10.90 4.31
CA THR A 22 -45.13 -9.98 5.23
C THR A 22 -44.22 -8.80 5.60
N ASN A 23 -44.82 -7.70 6.08
CA ASN A 23 -44.04 -6.53 6.54
C ASN A 23 -42.99 -6.90 7.58
N GLU A 24 -43.38 -7.66 8.60
CA GLU A 24 -42.53 -8.05 9.72
C GLU A 24 -41.35 -8.90 9.25
N GLN A 25 -41.59 -9.84 8.33
CA GLN A 25 -40.51 -10.65 7.75
C GLN A 25 -39.55 -9.80 6.91
N ALA A 26 -40.07 -8.92 6.07
CA ALA A 26 -39.25 -8.05 5.22
C ALA A 26 -38.38 -7.11 6.07
N GLU A 27 -38.91 -6.57 7.16
CA GLU A 27 -38.19 -5.68 8.07
C GLU A 27 -37.13 -6.43 8.89
N ALA A 28 -37.46 -7.60 9.44
CA ALA A 28 -36.49 -8.44 10.16
C ALA A 28 -35.32 -8.91 9.27
N LEU A 29 -35.61 -9.27 8.03
CA LEU A 29 -34.59 -9.61 7.02
C LEU A 29 -33.77 -8.39 6.62
N ALA A 30 -34.38 -7.21 6.45
CA ALA A 30 -33.64 -6.00 6.13
C ALA A 30 -32.68 -5.59 7.26
N GLN A 31 -33.11 -5.73 8.51
CA GLN A 31 -32.32 -5.36 9.69
C GLN A 31 -31.13 -6.28 9.89
N SER A 32 -31.34 -7.61 9.88
CA SER A 32 -30.23 -8.59 9.94
C SER A 32 -29.24 -8.45 8.78
N ARG A 33 -29.72 -8.09 7.58
CA ARG A 33 -28.86 -7.82 6.42
C ARG A 33 -28.04 -6.55 6.58
N ALA A 34 -28.59 -5.51 7.19
CA ALA A 34 -27.89 -4.26 7.48
C ALA A 34 -26.74 -4.49 8.47
N GLU A 35 -27.01 -5.22 9.56
CA GLU A 35 -26.01 -5.57 10.57
C GLU A 35 -24.81 -6.33 9.97
N LEU A 36 -25.06 -7.34 9.11
CA LEU A 36 -24.01 -8.10 8.41
C LEU A 36 -23.18 -7.24 7.44
N ILE A 37 -23.81 -6.28 6.78
CA ILE A 37 -23.14 -5.38 5.83
C ILE A 37 -22.27 -4.37 6.59
N GLU A 38 -22.76 -3.84 7.70
CA GLU A 38 -22.02 -2.93 8.58
C GLU A 38 -20.80 -3.62 9.21
N GLU A 39 -20.97 -4.84 9.72
CA GLU A 39 -19.89 -5.65 10.29
C GLU A 39 -18.78 -5.97 9.25
N ARG A 40 -19.16 -6.38 8.03
CA ARG A 40 -18.18 -6.62 6.94
C ARG A 40 -17.59 -5.35 6.37
N LEU A 41 -18.31 -4.22 6.40
CA LEU A 41 -17.76 -2.93 6.02
C LEU A 41 -16.70 -2.49 7.01
N ALA A 42 -16.83 -2.78 8.31
CA ALA A 42 -15.80 -2.49 9.32
C ALA A 42 -14.49 -3.27 9.09
N THR A 43 -14.53 -4.43 8.44
CA THR A 43 -13.31 -5.19 8.07
C THR A 43 -12.56 -4.59 6.88
N LYS A 44 -13.22 -3.80 6.02
CA LYS A 44 -12.59 -3.18 4.84
C LYS A 44 -11.59 -2.05 5.17
N PRO A 45 -11.86 -1.13 6.13
CA PRO A 45 -10.87 -0.20 6.66
C PRO A 45 -9.58 -0.89 7.06
N GLY A 46 -9.67 -2.00 7.79
CA GLY A 46 -8.49 -2.77 8.22
C GLY A 46 -7.65 -3.28 7.06
N ILE A 47 -8.26 -3.68 5.94
CA ILE A 47 -7.52 -4.10 4.73
C ILE A 47 -6.85 -2.91 4.04
N VAL A 48 -7.50 -1.75 4.02
CA VAL A 48 -6.94 -0.53 3.43
C VAL A 48 -5.75 -0.04 4.26
N ASP A 49 -5.86 -0.08 5.58
CA ASP A 49 -4.80 0.34 6.48
C ASP A 49 -3.63 -0.65 6.44
N LEU A 50 -3.89 -1.97 6.46
CA LEU A 50 -2.85 -2.98 6.26
C LEU A 50 -2.11 -2.80 4.92
N ARG A 51 -2.84 -2.45 3.85
CA ARG A 51 -2.22 -2.16 2.55
C ARG A 51 -1.34 -0.90 2.60
N ARG A 52 -1.74 0.12 3.35
CA ARG A 52 -0.95 1.35 3.52
C ARG A 52 0.32 1.08 4.31
N ASP A 53 0.23 0.33 5.40
CA ASP A 53 1.38 -0.04 6.23
C ASP A 53 2.39 -0.84 5.40
N MET A 54 1.92 -1.86 4.67
CA MET A 54 2.78 -2.63 3.76
C MET A 54 3.46 -1.76 2.69
N GLN A 55 2.77 -0.75 2.14
CA GLN A 55 3.36 0.17 1.17
C GLN A 55 4.42 1.08 1.79
N GLN A 56 4.25 1.47 3.05
CA GLN A 56 5.25 2.27 3.78
C GLN A 56 6.49 1.43 4.10
N ASP A 57 6.30 0.22 4.62
CA ASP A 57 7.40 -0.71 4.94
C ASP A 57 8.24 -1.05 3.70
N LEU A 58 7.59 -1.28 2.55
CA LEU A 58 8.29 -1.54 1.30
C LEU A 58 9.13 -0.35 0.84
N LYS A 59 8.62 0.88 0.97
CA LYS A 59 9.38 2.10 0.64
C LYS A 59 10.57 2.31 1.56
N GLU A 60 10.40 2.04 2.86
CA GLU A 60 11.50 2.14 3.82
C GLU A 60 12.58 1.09 3.52
N LEU A 61 12.19 -0.14 3.21
CA LEU A 61 13.11 -1.20 2.80
C LEU A 61 13.87 -0.84 1.52
N GLU A 62 13.17 -0.33 0.49
CA GLU A 62 13.79 0.14 -0.75
C GLU A 62 14.81 1.24 -0.47
N TYR A 63 14.43 2.26 0.32
CA TYR A 63 15.34 3.33 0.70
C TYR A 63 16.57 2.81 1.44
N ARG A 64 16.39 1.88 2.38
CA ARG A 64 17.48 1.29 3.17
C ARG A 64 18.41 0.42 2.32
N ILE A 65 17.87 -0.28 1.33
CA ILE A 65 18.64 -1.09 0.38
C ILE A 65 19.42 -0.22 -0.60
N ILE A 66 18.92 0.96 -0.99
CA ILE A 66 19.61 1.86 -1.91
C ILE A 66 20.66 2.71 -1.19
N THR A 67 20.32 3.29 -0.04
CA THR A 67 21.19 4.24 0.67
C THR A 67 22.45 3.59 1.24
N ARG A 68 22.35 2.38 1.80
CA ARG A 68 23.49 1.66 2.38
C ARG A 68 24.62 1.39 1.37
N PRO A 69 24.39 0.71 0.24
CA PRO A 69 25.43 0.52 -0.77
C PRO A 69 25.73 1.79 -1.57
N GLY A 70 24.75 2.68 -1.77
CA GLY A 70 24.95 3.95 -2.49
C GLY A 70 26.01 4.84 -1.83
N GLY A 71 26.01 4.94 -0.50
CA GLY A 71 27.05 5.68 0.24
C GLY A 71 28.45 5.07 0.07
N LEU A 72 28.56 3.74 0.10
CA LEU A 72 29.82 3.02 -0.10
C LEU A 72 30.39 3.23 -1.51
N MET A 73 29.53 3.26 -2.53
CA MET A 73 29.93 3.55 -3.91
C MET A 73 30.56 4.94 -4.03
N VAL A 74 29.95 5.98 -3.44
CA VAL A 74 30.48 7.36 -3.50
C VAL A 74 31.86 7.46 -2.85
N VAL A 75 32.05 6.83 -1.69
CA VAL A 75 33.36 6.77 -1.01
C VAL A 75 34.37 6.01 -1.87
N GLY A 76 33.97 4.89 -2.46
CA GLY A 76 34.81 4.11 -3.38
C GLY A 76 35.28 4.92 -4.58
N PHE A 77 34.39 5.65 -5.26
CA PHE A 77 34.75 6.52 -6.37
C PHE A 77 35.71 7.65 -5.96
N TRP A 78 35.53 8.19 -4.75
CA TRP A 78 36.43 9.19 -4.19
C TRP A 78 37.85 8.65 -3.99
N ILE A 79 37.97 7.47 -3.37
CA ILE A 79 39.26 6.80 -3.15
C ILE A 79 39.92 6.46 -4.49
N MET A 80 39.15 5.92 -5.44
CA MET A 80 39.64 5.59 -6.78
C MET A 80 40.18 6.83 -7.51
N GLY A 81 39.49 7.97 -7.44
CA GLY A 81 39.96 9.22 -8.04
C GLY A 81 41.28 9.72 -7.45
N VAL A 82 41.46 9.59 -6.14
CA VAL A 82 42.72 9.92 -5.46
C VAL A 82 43.86 9.01 -5.91
N LEU A 83 43.61 7.70 -6.01
CA LEU A 83 44.61 6.73 -6.47
C LEU A 83 45.04 6.99 -7.92
N VAL A 84 44.08 7.23 -8.83
CA VAL A 84 44.38 7.59 -10.24
C VAL A 84 45.23 8.85 -10.32
N LYS A 85 44.92 9.87 -9.52
CA LYS A 85 45.69 11.12 -9.47
C LYS A 85 47.13 10.90 -8.98
N ILE A 86 47.34 10.02 -8.01
CA ILE A 86 48.68 9.68 -7.51
C ILE A 86 49.47 8.90 -8.55
N LEU A 87 48.84 7.91 -9.21
CA LEU A 87 49.46 7.12 -10.29
C LEU A 87 49.94 8.00 -11.45
N TRP A 88 49.15 8.99 -11.87
CA TRP A 88 49.56 9.95 -12.91
C TRP A 88 50.71 10.84 -12.48
N LYS A 89 50.76 11.24 -11.20
CA LYS A 89 51.84 12.07 -10.67
C LYS A 89 53.19 11.33 -10.63
N GLU A 90 53.19 10.03 -10.41
CA GLU A 90 54.41 9.20 -10.41
C GLU A 90 54.80 8.71 -11.82
N GLY A 91 53.81 8.55 -12.71
CA GLY A 91 54.00 8.10 -14.10
C GLY A 91 54.69 9.10 -15.05
N ASP A 92 54.74 10.40 -14.69
CA ASP A 92 55.49 11.43 -15.45
C ASP A 92 57.02 11.28 -15.36
N VAL A 93 57.54 10.39 -14.50
CA VAL A 93 58.99 10.21 -14.28
C VAL A 93 59.59 9.02 -15.06
N ILE A 94 58.76 8.18 -15.71
CA ILE A 94 59.21 6.92 -16.34
C ILE A 94 59.09 6.94 -17.89
N PHE A 95 58.81 8.10 -18.49
CA PHE A 95 58.88 8.27 -19.95
C PHE A 95 59.85 9.40 -20.36
N ILE A 96 61.16 9.14 -20.18
CA ILE A 96 62.25 9.60 -21.05
C ILE A 96 63.19 8.41 -21.27
#